data_AF-A0A3C0ZS33-F1
#
_entry.id   AF-A0A3C0ZS33-F1
#
_cell.length_a   1.000
_cell.length_b   1.000
_cell.length_c   1.000
_cell.angle_alpha   90.00
_cell.angle_beta   90.00
_cell.angle_gamma   90.00
#
_symmetry.space_group_name_H-M   'P 1'
#
loop_
_entity.id
_entity.type
_entity.pdbx_description
1 polymer ?
#
loop_
_entity_poly.entity_id
_entity_poly.type
_entity_poly.pdbx_seq_one_letter_code
_entity_poly.pdbx_strand_id
1 'polypeptide(L)'
;SFRTCPECGSRYVLAMRAGTEKIEEQLRLTFPDARILRMDADTTRRKGSYEKILSAFSSEEADILLGTQMIVKGHDFPGVTLVGILMADLSLYGDDYRAAERTFQLLTQAAGRAGRGTEPGDVVIQTYQPEHYAIRHAANQDYIG
;
A
#
# COMPACT_ATOMS: atom_id res chain seq x y z
N SER A 1 8.42 8.08 25.68
CA SER A 1 8.01 6.82 25.02
C SER A 1 7.44 5.90 26.08
N PHE A 2 6.13 5.63 26.02
CA PHE A 2 5.47 4.70 26.95
C PHE A 2 5.84 3.26 26.56
N ARG A 3 6.30 2.46 27.53
CA ARG A 3 6.63 1.03 27.31
C ARG A 3 5.40 0.12 27.33
N THR A 4 4.28 0.67 27.79
CA THR A 4 3.02 -0.04 28.00
C THR A 4 1.88 0.94 27.68
N CYS A 5 0.85 0.47 26.98
CA CYS A 5 -0.34 1.25 26.70
C CYS A 5 -1.06 1.60 28.01
N PRO A 6 -1.40 2.88 28.29
CA PRO A 6 -2.07 3.26 29.53
C PRO A 6 -3.54 2.81 29.59
N GLU A 7 -4.17 2.60 28.44
CA GLU A 7 -5.58 2.16 28.35
C GLU A 7 -5.74 0.65 28.56
N CYS A 8 -4.93 -0.16 27.86
CA CYS A 8 -5.10 -1.61 27.84
C CYS A 8 -3.96 -2.41 28.46
N GLY A 9 -2.90 -1.76 28.94
CA GLY A 9 -1.75 -2.44 29.56
C GLY A 9 -0.87 -3.23 28.58
N SER A 10 -1.11 -3.13 27.26
CA SER A 10 -0.32 -3.85 26.24
C SER A 10 1.13 -3.38 26.20
N ARG A 11 2.07 -4.32 26.15
CA ARG A 11 3.51 -4.06 25.94
C ARG A 11 3.87 -3.89 24.46
N TYR A 12 2.94 -4.19 23.56
CA TYR A 12 3.11 -4.03 22.12
C TYR A 12 2.81 -2.59 21.69
N VAL A 13 3.48 -1.63 22.33
CA VAL A 13 3.48 -0.23 21.86
C VAL A 13 4.45 -0.17 20.69
N LEU A 14 3.97 -0.55 19.51
CA LEU A 14 4.77 -0.62 18.29
C LEU A 14 5.21 0.80 17.90
N ALA A 15 6.51 1.05 17.94
CA ALA A 15 7.08 2.10 17.10
C ALA A 15 6.90 1.66 15.65
N MET A 16 5.98 2.29 14.91
CA MET A 16 5.76 1.99 13.50
C MET A 16 7.07 2.19 12.73
N ARG A 17 7.68 1.09 12.30
CA ARG A 17 8.98 1.06 11.62
C ARG A 17 9.05 0.00 10.52
N ALA A 18 7.94 -0.29 9.84
CA ALA A 18 7.98 -1.12 8.65
C ALA A 18 8.13 -0.23 7.41
N GLY A 19 9.38 0.14 7.10
CA GLY A 19 9.72 0.71 5.79
C GLY A 19 9.60 -0.35 4.69
N THR A 20 9.56 0.10 3.44
CA THR A 20 9.51 -0.77 2.25
C THR A 20 10.67 -1.78 2.22
N GLU A 21 11.86 -1.44 2.70
CA GLU A 21 12.99 -2.37 2.79
C GLU A 21 12.70 -3.58 3.68
N LYS A 22 12.14 -3.33 4.87
CA LYS A 22 11.81 -4.42 5.81
C LYS A 22 10.68 -5.29 5.27
N ILE A 23 9.73 -4.70 4.55
CA ILE A 23 8.66 -5.46 3.89
C ILE A 23 9.24 -6.30 2.74
N GLU A 24 10.18 -5.75 1.97
CA GLU A 24 10.88 -6.49 0.91
C GLU A 24 11.62 -7.71 1.48
N GLU A 25 12.34 -7.55 2.59
CA GLU A 25 12.99 -8.67 3.30
C GLU A 25 11.99 -9.76 3.70
N GLN A 26 10.84 -9.38 4.27
CA GLN A 26 9.81 -10.34 4.66
C GLN A 26 9.15 -11.01 3.45
N LEU A 27 8.92 -10.28 2.36
CA LEU A 27 8.36 -10.86 1.13
C LEU A 27 9.32 -11.89 0.54
N ARG A 28 10.63 -11.61 0.48
CA ARG A 28 11.63 -12.57 0.00
C ARG A 28 11.71 -13.85 0.86
N LEU A 29 11.47 -13.73 2.16
CA LEU A 29 11.42 -14.89 3.06
C LEU A 29 10.13 -15.69 2.90
N THR A 30 9.00 -15.01 2.69
CA THR A 30 7.67 -15.62 2.62
C THR A 30 7.39 -16.24 1.24
N PHE A 31 7.87 -15.58 0.19
CA PHE A 31 7.69 -15.96 -1.22
C PHE A 31 9.07 -16.04 -1.90
N PRO A 32 9.86 -17.09 -1.61
CA PRO A 32 11.24 -17.20 -2.09
C PRO A 32 11.36 -17.26 -3.61
N ASP A 33 10.32 -17.74 -4.30
CA ASP A 33 10.29 -17.89 -5.76
C ASP A 33 9.70 -16.66 -6.47
N ALA A 34 9.12 -15.71 -5.75
CA ALA A 34 8.49 -14.53 -6.34
C ALA A 34 9.55 -13.47 -6.74
N ARG A 35 9.40 -12.95 -7.96
CA ARG A 35 10.20 -11.82 -8.46
C ARG A 35 9.62 -10.53 -7.92
N ILE A 36 10.36 -9.87 -7.02
CA ILE A 36 9.91 -8.68 -6.31
C ILE A 36 10.62 -7.44 -6.85
N LEU A 37 9.86 -6.39 -7.18
CA LEU A 37 10.36 -5.05 -7.43
C LEU A 37 9.98 -4.11 -6.29
N ARG A 38 10.92 -3.28 -5.83
CA ARG A 38 10.68 -2.22 -4.84
C ARG A 38 10.70 -0.85 -5.48
N MET A 39 9.66 -0.07 -5.23
CA MET A 39 9.49 1.29 -5.75
C MET A 39 9.20 2.29 -4.64
N ASP A 40 10.22 3.06 -4.29
CA ASP A 40 10.14 4.15 -3.33
C ASP A 40 11.16 5.24 -3.66
N ALA A 41 11.23 6.26 -2.80
CA ALA A 41 12.11 7.39 -2.99
C ALA A 41 13.58 6.99 -3.18
N ASP A 42 14.04 5.91 -2.54
CA ASP A 42 15.43 5.45 -2.60
C ASP A 42 15.73 4.71 -3.91
N THR A 43 14.80 3.87 -4.39
CA THR A 43 14.99 3.14 -5.65
C THR A 43 14.77 4.02 -6.89
N THR A 44 14.08 5.15 -6.75
CA THR A 44 13.79 6.08 -7.86
C THR A 44 14.70 7.31 -7.94
N ARG A 45 15.83 7.36 -7.21
CA ARG A 45 16.72 8.55 -7.19
C ARG A 45 17.42 8.85 -8.52
N ARG A 46 17.67 7.82 -9.34
CA ARG A 46 18.37 7.98 -10.63
C ARG A 46 17.35 8.31 -11.72
N LYS A 47 17.74 9.21 -12.62
CA LYS A 47 16.92 9.57 -13.80
C LYS A 47 16.56 8.30 -14.58
N GLY A 48 15.29 8.10 -14.86
CA GLY A 48 14.79 6.94 -15.60
C GLY A 48 14.51 5.69 -14.74
N SER A 49 14.87 5.67 -13.46
CA SER A 49 14.57 4.52 -12.59
C SER A 49 13.07 4.29 -12.43
N TYR A 50 12.29 5.37 -12.35
CA TYR A 50 10.84 5.31 -12.19
C TYR A 50 10.20 4.56 -13.36
N GLU A 51 10.47 5.01 -14.58
CA GLU A 51 9.94 4.41 -15.82
C GLU A 51 10.46 2.98 -16.02
N LYS A 52 11.73 2.73 -15.68
CA LYS A 52 12.33 1.39 -15.79
C LYS A 52 11.60 0.36 -14.92
N ILE A 53 11.31 0.69 -13.66
CA ILE A 53 10.62 -0.23 -12.74
C ILE A 53 9.21 -0.53 -13.24
N LEU A 54 8.48 0.49 -13.68
CA LEU A 54 7.11 0.33 -14.16
C LEU A 54 7.05 -0.42 -15.49
N SER A 55 8.03 -0.20 -16.38
CA SER A 55 8.18 -0.96 -17.62
C SER A 55 8.45 -2.45 -17.35
N ALA A 56 9.33 -2.76 -16.41
CA ALA A 56 9.62 -4.14 -16.03
C ALA A 56 8.37 -4.83 -15.45
N PHE A 57 7.64 -4.15 -14.55
CA PHE A 57 6.43 -4.72 -13.97
C PHE A 57 5.30 -4.89 -14.98
N SER A 58 5.08 -3.90 -15.86
CA SER A 58 4.08 -4.01 -16.94
C SER A 58 4.42 -5.07 -17.99
N SER A 59 5.70 -5.43 -18.14
CA SER A 59 6.17 -6.52 -19.00
C SER A 59 6.19 -7.88 -18.29
N GLU A 60 5.56 -7.97 -17.11
CA GLU A 60 5.46 -9.20 -16.30
C GLU A 60 6.84 -9.79 -15.90
N GLU A 61 7.87 -8.94 -15.81
CA GLU A 61 9.20 -9.33 -15.32
C GLU A 61 9.24 -9.52 -13.80
N ALA A 62 8.19 -9.09 -13.09
CA ALA A 62 8.02 -9.28 -11.66
C ALA A 62 6.59 -9.71 -11.30
N ASP A 63 6.47 -10.45 -10.21
CA ASP A 63 5.21 -10.96 -9.67
C ASP A 63 4.63 -10.02 -8.60
N ILE A 64 5.50 -9.28 -7.90
CA ILE A 64 5.11 -8.36 -6.82
C ILE A 64 5.80 -7.00 -7.02
N LEU A 65 5.00 -5.94 -7.10
CA LEU A 65 5.48 -4.56 -7.01
C LEU A 65 5.18 -3.99 -5.61
N LEU A 66 6.20 -3.95 -4.77
CA LEU A 66 6.15 -3.31 -3.46
C LEU A 66 6.48 -1.83 -3.60
N GLY A 67 5.70 -0.94 -3.01
CA GLY A 67 6.09 0.45 -2.98
C GLY A 67 5.21 1.33 -2.12
N THR A 68 5.49 2.62 -2.18
CA THR A 68 4.67 3.66 -1.55
C THR A 68 3.57 4.12 -2.50
N GLN A 69 2.87 5.22 -2.17
CA GLN A 69 1.91 5.92 -3.04
C GLN A 69 2.42 6.27 -4.46
N MET A 70 3.69 6.04 -4.77
CA MET A 70 4.24 6.23 -6.12
C MET A 70 3.71 5.18 -7.12
N ILE A 71 3.43 3.95 -6.67
CA ILE A 71 3.03 2.84 -7.57
C ILE A 71 1.66 3.06 -8.21
N VAL A 72 0.80 3.86 -7.57
CA VAL A 72 -0.60 4.04 -7.98
C VAL A 72 -0.78 5.15 -9.03
N LYS A 73 0.31 5.77 -9.53
CA LYS A 73 0.26 6.93 -10.44
C LYS A 73 0.54 6.58 -11.90
N GLY A 74 -0.41 6.92 -12.77
CA GLY A 74 -0.19 7.10 -14.21
C GLY A 74 0.17 5.86 -15.05
N HIS A 75 0.13 4.65 -14.48
CA HIS A 75 0.50 3.40 -15.18
C HIS A 75 -0.58 2.36 -14.99
N ASP A 76 -0.81 1.52 -15.99
CA ASP A 76 -1.85 0.49 -15.97
C ASP A 76 -1.22 -0.90 -16.00
N PHE A 77 -1.76 -1.81 -15.19
CA PHE A 77 -1.23 -3.17 -15.03
C PHE A 77 -2.37 -4.18 -15.15
N PRO A 78 -2.74 -4.61 -16.38
CA PRO A 78 -3.90 -5.47 -16.59
C PRO A 78 -3.83 -6.82 -15.86
N GLY A 79 -2.61 -7.35 -15.66
CA GLY A 79 -2.37 -8.60 -14.93
C GLY A 79 -2.44 -8.51 -13.41
N VAL A 80 -2.68 -7.33 -12.83
CA VAL A 80 -2.78 -7.18 -11.37
C VAL A 80 -4.17 -7.59 -10.89
N THR A 81 -4.22 -8.71 -10.19
CA THR A 81 -5.45 -9.26 -9.58
C THR A 81 -5.51 -9.05 -8.07
N LEU A 82 -4.43 -8.59 -7.43
CA LEU A 82 -4.41 -8.34 -5.98
C LEU A 82 -3.70 -7.03 -5.66
N VAL A 83 -4.34 -6.20 -4.82
CA VAL A 83 -3.73 -5.03 -4.19
C VAL A 83 -3.79 -5.18 -2.67
N GLY A 84 -2.62 -5.26 -2.03
CA GLY A 84 -2.47 -5.20 -0.59
C GLY A 84 -2.07 -3.80 -0.12
N ILE A 85 -2.88 -3.18 0.72
CA ILE A 85 -2.60 -1.88 1.33
C ILE A 85 -2.26 -2.11 2.80
N LEU A 86 -1.00 -1.84 3.15
CA LEU A 86 -0.49 -2.04 4.49
C LEU A 86 -0.58 -0.74 5.29
N MET A 87 -1.01 -0.85 6.55
CA MET A 87 -1.04 0.24 7.52
C MET A 87 -1.75 1.51 6.99
N ALA A 88 -3.00 1.40 6.57
CA ALA A 88 -3.78 2.56 6.11
C ALA A 88 -3.91 3.68 7.16
N ASP A 89 -3.74 3.35 8.44
CA ASP A 89 -3.76 4.29 9.56
C ASP A 89 -2.66 5.35 9.47
N LEU A 90 -1.56 5.07 8.76
CA LEU A 90 -0.47 6.04 8.59
C LEU A 90 -0.94 7.33 7.93
N SER A 91 -1.86 7.24 6.96
CA SER A 91 -2.43 8.42 6.33
C SER A 91 -3.61 9.00 7.09
N LEU A 92 -4.30 8.21 7.93
CA LEU A 92 -5.41 8.70 8.78
C LEU A 92 -4.92 9.61 9.90
N TYR A 93 -3.77 9.30 10.48
CA TYR A 93 -3.20 10.05 11.60
C TYR A 93 -2.10 11.02 11.18
N GLY A 94 -2.09 11.44 9.90
CA GLY A 94 -1.23 12.53 9.46
C GLY A 94 -1.63 13.85 10.12
N ASP A 95 -0.65 14.74 10.33
CA ASP A 95 -0.86 16.09 10.89
C ASP A 95 -1.52 17.05 9.86
N ASP A 96 -2.66 16.66 9.29
CA ASP A 96 -3.44 17.43 8.33
C ASP A 96 -4.94 17.21 8.59
N TYR A 97 -5.74 18.28 8.63
CA TYR A 97 -7.19 18.19 8.76
C TYR A 97 -7.86 17.41 7.61
N ARG A 98 -7.15 17.25 6.48
CA ARG A 98 -7.59 16.47 5.31
C ARG A 98 -7.11 15.02 5.33
N ALA A 99 -6.51 14.54 6.43
CA ALA A 99 -5.96 13.18 6.53
C ALA A 99 -6.96 12.09 6.13
N ALA A 100 -8.22 12.20 6.55
CA ALA A 100 -9.27 11.26 6.19
C ALA A 100 -9.62 11.29 4.68
N GLU A 101 -9.76 12.49 4.09
CA GLU A 101 -10.01 12.66 2.66
C GLU A 101 -8.85 12.09 1.83
N ARG A 102 -7.62 12.41 2.22
CA ARG A 102 -6.41 11.90 1.56
C ARG A 102 -6.30 10.38 1.67
N THR A 103 -6.63 9.82 2.83
CA THR A 103 -6.69 8.37 3.02
C THR A 103 -7.69 7.75 2.05
N PHE A 104 -8.91 8.27 2.01
CA PHE A 104 -9.93 7.81 1.05
C PHE A 104 -9.42 7.85 -0.39
N GLN A 105 -8.81 8.96 -0.82
CA GLN A 105 -8.24 9.11 -2.16
C GLN A 105 -7.13 8.09 -2.46
N LEU A 106 -6.21 7.87 -1.52
CA LEU A 106 -5.12 6.91 -1.68
C LEU A 106 -5.65 5.48 -1.77
N LEU A 107 -6.57 5.11 -0.90
CA LEU A 107 -7.16 3.77 -0.86
C LEU A 107 -7.99 3.48 -2.11
N THR A 108 -8.85 4.41 -2.54
CA THR A 108 -9.63 4.23 -3.77
C THR A 108 -8.75 4.18 -5.01
N GLN A 109 -7.71 5.01 -5.10
CA GLN A 109 -6.76 4.97 -6.20
C GLN A 109 -6.00 3.64 -6.26
N ALA A 110 -5.58 3.11 -5.10
CA ALA A 110 -4.91 1.82 -5.01
C ALA A 110 -5.87 0.67 -5.35
N ALA A 111 -7.07 0.67 -4.77
CA ALA A 111 -8.08 -0.36 -5.00
C ALA A 111 -8.45 -0.47 -6.49
N GLY A 112 -8.58 0.67 -7.17
CA GLY A 112 -8.87 0.72 -8.60
C GLY A 112 -7.75 0.19 -9.51
N ARG A 113 -6.66 -0.38 -8.98
CA ARG A 113 -5.61 -1.06 -9.76
C ARG A 113 -5.80 -2.56 -9.89
N ALA A 114 -6.52 -3.20 -8.98
CA ALA A 114 -6.81 -4.62 -9.08
C ALA A 114 -7.93 -4.86 -10.12
N GLY A 115 -7.84 -5.95 -10.88
CA GLY A 115 -8.93 -6.46 -11.71
C GLY A 115 -9.28 -5.59 -12.92
N ARG A 116 -8.29 -4.91 -13.51
CA ARG A 116 -8.48 -4.12 -14.74
C ARG A 116 -8.44 -4.96 -16.01
N GLY A 117 -7.91 -6.18 -15.94
CA GLY A 117 -7.91 -7.14 -17.03
C GLY A 117 -9.22 -7.92 -17.12
N THR A 118 -9.14 -9.16 -17.60
CA THR A 118 -10.28 -10.07 -17.68
C THR A 118 -10.54 -10.81 -16.36
N GLU A 119 -9.52 -10.93 -15.53
CA GLU A 119 -9.60 -11.63 -14.25
C GLU A 119 -10.11 -10.69 -13.14
N PRO A 120 -10.91 -11.21 -12.19
CA PRO A 120 -11.38 -10.43 -11.05
C PRO A 120 -10.21 -9.96 -10.19
N GLY A 121 -10.39 -8.80 -9.56
CA GLY A 121 -9.42 -8.19 -8.67
C GLY A 121 -9.88 -8.18 -7.22
N ASP A 122 -8.97 -8.49 -6.31
CA ASP A 122 -9.16 -8.38 -4.87
C ASP A 122 -8.32 -7.24 -4.28
N VAL A 123 -8.85 -6.63 -3.22
CA VAL A 123 -8.17 -5.57 -2.48
C VAL A 123 -8.24 -5.88 -0.99
N VAL A 124 -7.08 -5.87 -0.33
CA VAL A 124 -6.97 -6.10 1.12
C VAL A 124 -6.41 -4.85 1.78
N ILE A 125 -7.20 -4.24 2.65
CA ILE A 125 -6.82 -3.04 3.42
C ILE A 125 -6.51 -3.46 4.85
N GLN A 126 -5.25 -3.31 5.27
CA GLN A 126 -4.84 -3.50 6.65
C GLN A 126 -4.96 -2.18 7.42
N THR A 127 -5.79 -2.16 8.46
CA THR A 127 -6.00 -1.00 9.34
C THR A 127 -6.35 -1.42 10.75
N TYR A 128 -6.01 -0.59 11.73
CA TYR A 128 -6.50 -0.70 13.11
C TYR A 128 -7.86 -0.03 13.32
N GLN A 129 -8.34 0.75 12.34
CA GLN A 129 -9.59 1.50 12.38
C GLN A 129 -10.55 1.08 11.25
N PRO A 130 -10.95 -0.21 11.18
CA PRO A 130 -11.82 -0.70 10.10
C PRO A 130 -13.17 0.03 10.04
N GLU A 131 -13.64 0.57 11.16
CA GLU A 131 -14.92 1.30 11.24
C GLU A 131 -14.82 2.79 10.89
N HIS A 132 -13.62 3.33 10.66
CA HIS A 132 -13.47 4.74 10.32
C HIS A 132 -14.11 5.02 8.95
N TYR A 133 -14.89 6.09 8.84
CA TYR A 133 -15.68 6.40 7.64
C TYR A 133 -14.84 6.38 6.36
N ALA A 134 -13.66 7.03 6.37
CA ALA A 134 -12.77 7.03 5.21
C ALA A 134 -12.31 5.62 4.76
N ILE A 135 -12.13 4.69 5.70
CA ILE A 135 -11.80 3.30 5.39
C ILE A 135 -13.03 2.60 4.79
N ARG A 136 -14.19 2.71 5.45
CA ARG A 136 -15.43 2.05 5.01
C ARG A 136 -15.86 2.51 3.62
N HIS A 137 -15.88 3.82 3.38
CA HIS A 137 -16.21 4.35 2.06
C HIS A 137 -15.19 3.93 1.01
N ALA A 138 -13.89 3.92 1.33
CA ALA A 138 -12.88 3.47 0.37
C ALA A 138 -13.00 1.97 0.05
N ALA A 139 -13.23 1.13 1.05
CA ALA A 139 -13.45 -0.31 0.87
C ALA A 139 -14.68 -0.60 0.01
N ASN A 140 -15.74 0.20 0.19
CA ASN A 140 -16.98 0.08 -0.59
C ASN A 140 -16.95 0.82 -1.93
N GLN A 141 -15.85 1.51 -2.26
CA GLN A 141 -15.75 2.42 -3.42
C GLN A 141 -16.91 3.44 -3.46
N ASP A 142 -17.32 3.92 -2.30
CA ASP A 142 -18.42 4.86 -2.13
C ASP A 142 -17.90 6.30 -2.12
N TYR A 143 -18.07 6.99 -3.25
CA TYR A 143 -17.60 8.36 -3.45
C TYR A 143 -18.58 9.43 -2.93
N ILE A 144 -19.80 9.04 -2.53
CA ILE A 144 -20.86 9.96 -2.14
C ILE A 144 -21.03 9.99 -0.62
N GLY A 145 -20.79 8.86 0.05
CA GLY A 145 -20.90 8.72 1.51
C GLY A 145 -22.28 8.31 2.00
#